data_AF-A0A1M7JKF0-F1
#
_entry.id   AF-A0A1M7JKF0-F1
#
_cell.length_a   1.000
_cell.length_b   1.000
_cell.length_c   1.000
_cell.angle_alpha   90.00
_cell.angle_beta   90.00
_cell.angle_gamma   90.00
#
_symmetry.space_group_name_H-M   'P 1'
#
loop_
_entity.id
_entity.type
_entity.pdbx_description
1 polymer ?
#
loop_
_entity_poly.entity_id
_entity_poly.type
_entity_poly.pdbx_seq_one_letter_code
_entity_poly.pdbx_strand_id
1 'polypeptide(L)' 'MRIAEASTSSASKRQSQYANTRRMPGGTFRMGSGNHYPEEAPVHRVTVDGFWMKPHAPPDVIRGPV' A
#
# COMPACT_ATOMS: atom_id res chain seq x y z
N MET A 1 -23.58 -28.38 -24.98
CA MET A 1 -23.58 -28.12 -23.52
C MET A 1 -22.50 -27.08 -23.23
N ARG A 2 -22.86 -25.91 -22.67
CA ARG A 2 -21.90 -24.95 -22.04
C ARG A 2 -21.56 -25.50 -20.63
N ILE A 3 -20.42 -25.26 -20.00
CA ILE A 3 -19.89 -23.98 -19.49
C ILE A 3 -18.44 -24.19 -18.96
N ALA A 4 -17.69 -23.09 -18.91
CA ALA A 4 -16.29 -22.95 -18.57
C ALA A 4 -15.87 -23.44 -17.17
N GLU A 5 -14.66 -23.98 -17.08
CA GLU A 5 -13.99 -24.33 -15.82
C GLU A 5 -13.18 -23.13 -15.32
N ALA A 6 -13.46 -22.75 -14.08
CA ALA A 6 -13.31 -21.42 -13.53
C ALA A 6 -11.89 -21.04 -13.09
N SER A 7 -11.54 -19.80 -13.40
CA SER A 7 -10.47 -18.96 -12.83
C SER A 7 -10.46 -18.96 -11.29
N THR A 8 -9.80 -19.91 -10.63
CA THR A 8 -9.76 -19.98 -9.15
C THR A 8 -8.34 -19.98 -8.55
N SER A 9 -7.27 -20.00 -9.35
CA SER A 9 -5.90 -20.09 -8.83
C SER A 9 -5.24 -18.73 -8.50
N SER A 10 -5.62 -17.65 -9.18
CA SER A 10 -4.99 -16.32 -8.97
C SER A 10 -5.54 -15.54 -7.78
N ALA A 11 -6.80 -15.79 -7.37
CA ALA A 11 -7.44 -15.09 -6.26
C ALA A 11 -6.88 -15.53 -4.89
N SER A 12 -6.69 -16.84 -4.69
CA SER A 12 -6.14 -17.40 -3.45
C SER A 12 -4.70 -16.95 -3.18
N LYS A 13 -3.87 -16.86 -4.24
CA LYS A 13 -2.48 -16.39 -4.15
C LYS A 13 -2.38 -14.90 -3.83
N ARG A 14 -3.30 -14.07 -4.35
CA ARG A 14 -3.37 -12.63 -3.99
C ARG A 14 -3.82 -12.43 -2.56
N GLN A 15 -4.78 -13.23 -2.10
CA GLN A 15 -5.34 -13.09 -0.75
C GLN A 15 -4.30 -13.44 0.33
N SER A 16 -3.45 -14.46 0.11
CA SER A 16 -2.35 -14.78 1.03
C SER A 16 -1.22 -13.73 1.02
N GLN A 17 -0.97 -13.06 -0.11
CA GLN A 17 0.06 -12.01 -0.22
C GLN A 17 -0.25 -10.73 0.57
N TYR A 18 -1.51 -10.51 0.98
CA TYR A 18 -1.96 -9.39 1.81
C TYR A 18 -2.29 -9.80 3.25
N ALA A 19 -2.03 -11.04 3.65
CA ALA A 19 -2.41 -11.60 4.95
C ALA A 19 -1.72 -10.93 6.17
N ASN A 20 -0.74 -10.04 5.96
CA ASN A 20 -0.03 -9.31 7.01
C ASN A 20 -0.29 -7.79 6.93
N THR A 21 -1.51 -7.37 6.62
CA THR A 21 -1.87 -5.95 6.74
C THR A 21 -2.12 -5.60 8.20
N ARG A 22 -1.65 -4.42 8.63
CA ARG A 22 -1.83 -3.91 9.99
C ARG A 22 -2.69 -2.66 9.98
N ARG A 23 -3.56 -2.52 10.97
CA ARG A 23 -4.40 -1.33 11.13
C ARG A 23 -3.58 -0.22 11.75
N MET A 24 -3.59 0.93 11.09
CA MET A 24 -3.07 2.18 11.64
C MET A 24 -4.25 3.02 12.15
N PRO A 25 -4.18 3.55 13.38
CA PRO A 25 -5.19 4.49 13.84
C PRO A 25 -5.14 5.76 12.98
N GLY A 26 -6.30 6.40 12.81
CA GLY A 26 -6.36 7.73 12.20
C GLY A 26 -5.74 8.77 13.12
N GLY A 27 -5.48 9.96 12.57
CA GLY A 27 -4.89 11.05 13.33
C GLY A 27 -4.47 12.22 12.46
N THR A 28 -3.96 13.26 13.11
CA THR A 28 -3.41 14.44 12.43
C THR A 28 -1.90 14.40 12.49
N PHE A 29 -1.25 14.38 11.32
CA PHE A 29 0.19 14.26 11.18
C PHE A 29 0.77 15.48 10.46
N ARG A 30 2.07 15.72 10.66
CA ARG A 30 2.82 16.70 9.88
C ARG A 30 3.36 16.01 8.64
N MET A 31 2.95 16.45 7.46
CA MET A 31 3.40 15.93 6.18
C MET A 31 4.13 17.01 5.38
N GLY A 32 5.09 16.59 4.56
CA GLY A 32 6.02 17.48 3.85
C GLY A 32 7.34 17.69 4.58
N SER A 33 8.29 18.37 3.94
CA SER A 33 9.64 18.65 4.43
C SER A 33 10.08 20.05 4.01
N GLY A 34 10.82 20.76 4.87
CA GLY A 34 11.44 22.04 4.50
C GLY A 34 12.92 21.92 4.13
N ASN A 35 13.50 20.71 4.18
CA ASN A 35 14.95 20.50 4.24
C ASN A 35 15.52 19.65 3.11
N HIS A 36 14.70 19.03 2.27
CA HIS A 36 15.16 18.10 1.21
C HIS A 36 14.92 18.68 -0.18
N TYR A 37 13.71 18.53 -0.72
CA TYR A 37 13.36 19.04 -2.05
C TYR A 37 12.30 20.14 -1.97
N PRO A 38 12.34 21.18 -2.83
CA PRO A 38 11.38 22.27 -2.80
C PRO A 38 9.92 21.82 -2.96
N GLU A 39 9.66 20.80 -3.76
CA GLU A 39 8.32 20.25 -4.00
C GLU A 39 7.73 19.50 -2.80
N GLU A 40 8.57 19.07 -1.85
CA GLU A 40 8.10 18.42 -0.62
C GLU A 40 7.66 19.45 0.44
N ALA A 41 7.96 20.72 0.24
CA ALA A 41 7.54 21.80 1.11
C ALA A 41 6.11 22.27 0.80
N PRO A 42 5.41 22.90 1.76
CA PRO A 42 5.79 23.11 3.15
C PRO A 42 5.33 21.95 4.06
N VAL A 43 5.88 21.90 5.27
CA VAL A 43 5.32 21.05 6.33
C VAL A 43 3.94 21.58 6.73
N HIS A 44 2.90 20.75 6.60
CA HIS A 44 1.53 21.10 6.97
C HIS A 44 0.83 19.95 7.70
N ARG A 45 -0.30 20.24 8.37
CA ARG A 45 -1.08 19.25 9.11
C ARG A 45 -2.09 18.59 8.20
N VAL A 46 -2.12 17.25 8.19
CA VAL A 46 -3.09 16.44 7.45
C VAL A 46 -3.77 15.48 8.42
N THR A 47 -5.10 15.45 8.39
CA THR A 47 -5.89 14.46 9.12
C THR A 47 -6.25 13.33 8.16
N VAL A 48 -5.97 12.10 8.57
CA VAL A 48 -6.33 10.90 7.82
C VAL A 48 -7.12 9.94 8.70
N ASP A 49 -8.05 9.22 8.08
CA ASP A 49 -8.76 8.14 8.72
C ASP A 49 -7.86 6.94 8.97
N GLY A 50 -8.24 6.08 9.90
CA GLY A 50 -7.52 4.83 10.15
C GLY A 50 -7.61 3.89 8.95
N PHE A 51 -6.47 3.36 8.51
CA PHE A 51 -6.37 2.52 7.31
C PHE A 51 -5.49 1.30 7.55
N TRP A 52 -5.54 0.33 6.63
CA TRP A 52 -4.70 -0.86 6.68
C TRP A 52 -3.47 -0.69 5.81
N MET A 53 -2.29 -1.04 6.31
CA MET A 53 -1.03 -0.97 5.55
C MET A 53 -0.31 -2.32 5.61
N LYS A 54 0.28 -2.74 4.49
CA LYS A 54 1.23 -3.87 4.47
C LYS A 54 2.61 -3.36 4.93
N PRO A 55 3.25 -3.98 5.94
CA PRO A 55 4.56 -3.53 6.47
C PRO A 55 5.72 -3.63 5.48
N HIS A 56 5.62 -4.48 4.46
CA HIS A 56 6.69 -4.72 3.48
C HIS A 56 6.13 -4.64 2.06
N ALA A 57 6.91 -4.07 1.15
CA ALA A 57 6.59 -4.12 -0.26
C ALA A 57 6.51 -5.57 -0.77
N PRO A 58 5.74 -5.84 -1.83
CA PRO A 58 5.86 -7.08 -2.56
C PRO A 58 7.31 -7.29 -3.04
N PRO A 59 7.82 -8.54 -3.01
CA PRO A 59 9.22 -8.84 -3.31
C PRO A 59 9.64 -8.47 -4.74
N ASP A 60 8.68 -8.35 -5.66
CA ASP A 60 8.86 -8.04 -7.08
C ASP A 60 8.87 -6.53 -7.40
N VAL A 61 8.50 -5.66 -6.45
CA VAL A 61 8.40 -4.20 -6.69
C VAL A 61 9.73 -3.47 -6.48
N ILE A 62 10.66 -4.01 -5.67
CA ILE A 62 11.92 -3.31 -5.31
C ILE A 62 13.05 -3.55 -6.32
N ARG A 63 12.87 -4.46 -7.28
CA ARG A 63 13.80 -4.63 -8.41
C ARG A 63 13.11 -4.10 -9.67
N GLY A 64 13.27 -2.81 -9.95
CA GLY A 64 12.97 -2.29 -11.28
C GLY A 64 13.80 -3.03 -12.35
N PRO A 65 13.40 -2.99 -13.63
CA PRO A 65 14.24 -3.52 -14.69
C PRO A 65 15.61 -2.82 -14.63
N VAL A 66 16.67 -3.63 -14.53
CA VAL A 66 18.05 -3.18 -14.82
C VAL A 66 18.23 -2.99 -16.32
#